data_AF-A0A414QHP0-F1
#
_entry.id   AF-A0A414QHP0-F1
#
_cell.length_a   1.000
_cell.length_b   1.000
_cell.length_c   1.000
_cell.angle_alpha   90.00
_cell.angle_beta   90.00
_cell.angle_gamma   90.00
#
_symmetry.space_group_name_H-M   'P 1'
#
loop_
_entity.id
_entity.type
_entity.pdbx_description
1 polymer ?
#
loop_
_entity_poly.entity_id
_entity_poly.type
_entity_poly.pdbx_seq_one_letter_code
_entity_poly.pdbx_strand_id
1 'polypeptide(L)'
;MEDTLKIELLTPLTGTFLPNEMEEDWEGEKYHELEEEQVLFDGADLIPYVSEIQEKIAEYSRVGHEDDKTDNLMDYFDGSAAIKEKVLSAVPSVKEADGVLYGCTILELKEYLETEELSELCEYLTGQYSDGWGEGFEQQEIPVEGGELCVHFWRPMDFEFQQAKPEVSKEKSEKQENQANVPKRPKMQLVGQDGNVFSILARANKLLQENGQEPAAKEMIARVQKSENYYQALHIISEYVETELSKDFQKATKTQKKCGKEECR
;
A
#
# COMPACT_ATOMS: atom_id res chain seq x y z
N MET A 1 -26.41 9.66 -3.40
CA MET A 1 -24.99 9.51 -3.04
C MET A 1 -24.52 8.37 -3.89
N GLU A 2 -23.70 8.68 -4.90
CA GLU A 2 -23.02 7.65 -5.67
C GLU A 2 -22.02 6.99 -4.71
N ASP A 3 -22.09 5.67 -4.57
CA ASP A 3 -21.13 4.92 -3.76
C ASP A 3 -19.78 4.97 -4.49
N THR A 4 -18.85 5.79 -4.00
CA THR A 4 -17.49 5.86 -4.52
C THR A 4 -16.59 4.86 -3.80
N LEU A 5 -15.67 4.28 -4.55
CA LEU A 5 -14.67 3.34 -4.02
C LEU A 5 -13.43 4.14 -3.63
N LYS A 6 -12.90 3.88 -2.43
CA LYS A 6 -11.63 4.45 -2.00
C LYS A 6 -10.55 3.37 -1.97
N ILE A 7 -9.45 3.64 -2.64
CA ILE A 7 -8.27 2.78 -2.71
C ILE A 7 -7.06 3.61 -2.30
N GLU A 8 -6.14 3.00 -1.56
CA GLU A 8 -4.88 3.62 -1.19
C GLU A 8 -3.75 2.84 -1.86
N LEU A 9 -2.93 3.54 -2.63
CA LEU A 9 -1.73 2.99 -3.25
C LEU A 9 -0.51 3.46 -2.47
N LEU A 10 0.20 2.52 -1.85
CA LEU A 10 1.38 2.75 -1.05
C LEU A 10 2.65 2.64 -1.90
N THR A 11 3.62 3.50 -1.63
CA THR A 11 4.96 3.45 -2.20
C THR A 11 5.99 3.63 -1.09
N PRO A 12 7.22 3.11 -1.23
CA PRO A 12 8.28 3.40 -0.29
C PRO A 12 8.46 4.91 -0.12
N LEU A 13 8.68 5.34 1.12
CA LEU A 13 8.99 6.72 1.47
C LEU A 13 10.39 6.77 2.07
N THR A 14 11.16 7.79 1.72
CA THR A 14 12.45 8.05 2.35
C THR A 14 12.58 9.53 2.65
N GLY A 15 13.57 9.92 3.45
CA GLY A 15 13.84 11.32 3.71
C GLY A 15 15.32 11.59 3.94
N THR A 16 15.67 12.86 3.87
CA THR A 16 16.98 13.37 4.25
C THR A 16 16.78 14.33 5.40
N PHE A 17 17.37 14.03 6.55
CA PHE A 17 17.41 14.91 7.70
C PHE A 17 18.71 15.72 7.70
N LEU A 18 18.58 17.03 7.86
CA LEU A 18 19.65 18.00 7.97
C LEU A 18 19.68 18.55 9.40
N PRO A 19 20.64 18.15 10.24
CA PRO A 19 20.75 18.66 11.61
C PRO A 19 21.00 20.17 11.64
N ASN A 20 20.44 20.85 12.65
CA ASN A 20 20.75 22.25 12.96
C ASN A 20 22.11 22.42 13.66
N GLU A 21 22.85 21.33 13.89
CA GLU A 21 24.15 21.39 14.56
C GLU A 21 25.13 22.22 13.72
N MET A 22 25.77 23.19 14.40
CA MET A 22 26.79 24.04 13.82
C MET A 22 28.11 23.64 14.47
N GLU A 23 29.09 23.27 13.68
CA GLU A 23 30.45 23.06 14.17
C GLU A 23 31.08 24.39 14.56
N GLU A 24 31.88 24.38 15.62
CA GLU A 24 32.63 25.54 16.08
C GLU A 24 34.11 25.31 15.78
N ASP A 25 34.69 26.17 14.95
CA ASP A 25 36.09 26.03 14.58
C ASP A 25 37.04 26.43 15.72
N TRP A 26 38.35 26.29 15.48
CA TRP A 26 39.36 26.66 16.47
C TRP A 26 39.40 28.16 16.81
N GLU A 27 38.74 29.02 16.00
CA GLU A 27 38.58 30.45 16.24
C GLU A 27 37.24 30.81 16.93
N GLY A 28 36.37 29.82 17.18
CA GLY A 28 35.07 30.02 17.81
C GLY A 28 33.96 30.44 16.84
N GLU A 29 34.23 30.40 15.53
CA GLU A 29 33.23 30.71 14.51
C GLU A 29 32.39 29.47 14.23
N LYS A 30 31.07 29.66 14.23
CA LYS A 30 30.11 28.59 14.01
C LYS A 30 29.72 28.50 12.54
N TYR A 31 29.90 27.33 11.94
CA TYR A 31 29.54 27.07 10.55
C TYR A 31 28.72 25.78 10.45
N HIS A 32 27.83 25.72 9.46
CA HIS A 32 27.29 24.44 9.02
C HIS A 32 28.39 23.73 8.25
N GLU A 33 28.83 22.56 8.71
CA GLU A 33 29.73 21.72 7.92
C GLU A 33 28.95 21.29 6.68
N LEU A 34 29.28 21.92 5.55
CA LEU A 34 28.54 21.75 4.30
C LEU A 34 28.65 20.27 3.88
N GLU A 35 27.49 19.63 3.73
CA GLU A 35 27.22 18.36 3.05
C GLU A 35 27.43 17.04 3.81
N GLU A 36 28.26 16.94 4.86
CA GLU A 36 28.67 15.62 5.41
C GLU A 36 27.73 14.96 6.46
N GLU A 37 26.78 15.69 7.05
CA GLU A 37 25.90 15.15 8.10
C GLU A 37 24.43 14.92 7.68
N GLN A 38 24.19 14.73 6.38
CA GLN A 38 22.87 14.31 5.91
C GLN A 38 22.57 12.89 6.39
N VAL A 39 21.54 12.75 7.24
CA VAL A 39 21.08 11.46 7.71
C VAL A 39 19.95 10.98 6.81
N LEU A 40 20.14 9.82 6.18
CA LEU A 40 19.11 9.18 5.37
C LEU A 40 18.12 8.44 6.28
N PHE A 41 16.85 8.78 6.15
CA PHE A 41 15.74 8.13 6.85
C PHE A 41 15.00 7.19 5.90
N ASP A 42 14.76 5.97 6.37
CA ASP A 42 13.80 5.07 5.74
C ASP A 42 12.37 5.32 6.28
N GLY A 43 11.39 4.61 5.74
CA GLY A 43 10.00 4.79 6.16
C GLY A 43 9.76 4.55 7.66
N ALA A 44 10.54 3.70 8.34
CA ALA A 44 10.39 3.48 9.78
C ALA A 44 10.92 4.67 10.57
N ASP A 45 12.04 5.26 10.13
CA ASP A 45 12.64 6.46 10.73
C ASP A 45 11.74 7.69 10.60
N LEU A 46 10.87 7.73 9.59
CA LEU A 46 9.95 8.85 9.33
C LEU A 46 8.68 8.85 10.20
N ILE A 47 8.36 7.76 10.89
CA ILE A 47 7.15 7.62 11.71
C ILE A 47 6.98 8.74 12.76
N PRO A 48 8.03 9.14 13.51
CA PRO A 48 7.91 10.22 14.48
C PRO A 48 7.47 11.55 13.88
N TYR A 49 7.72 11.76 12.59
CA TYR A 49 7.46 13.01 11.85
C TYR A 49 6.18 12.96 11.01
N VAL A 50 5.35 11.92 11.16
CA VAL A 50 4.14 11.74 10.34
C VAL A 50 3.20 12.94 10.37
N SER A 51 3.11 13.63 11.52
CA SER A 51 2.20 14.77 11.69
C SER A 51 2.68 15.97 10.89
N GLU A 52 3.98 16.29 11.00
CA GLU A 52 4.67 17.36 10.29
C GLU A 52 4.65 17.12 8.78
N ILE A 53 4.87 15.87 8.36
CA ILE A 53 4.81 15.46 6.95
C ILE A 53 3.38 15.64 6.41
N GLN A 54 2.36 15.17 7.13
CA GLN A 54 0.96 15.34 6.72
C GLN A 54 0.55 16.82 6.65
N GLU A 55 0.98 17.63 7.61
CA GLU A 55 0.73 19.07 7.61
C GLU A 55 1.40 19.74 6.41
N LYS A 56 2.66 19.39 6.12
CA LYS A 56 3.39 19.93 4.97
C LYS A 56 2.74 19.55 3.64
N ILE A 57 2.31 18.29 3.49
CA ILE A 57 1.56 17.85 2.30
C ILE A 57 0.29 18.69 2.16
N ALA A 58 -0.48 18.86 3.24
CA ALA A 58 -1.70 19.64 3.20
C ALA A 58 -1.46 21.14 2.92
N GLU A 59 -0.34 21.71 3.37
CA GLU A 59 0.09 23.07 3.02
C GLU A 59 0.43 23.17 1.54
N TYR A 60 1.30 22.28 1.05
CA TYR A 60 1.76 22.26 -0.34
C TYR A 60 0.59 22.05 -1.30
N SER A 61 -0.32 21.14 -0.97
CA SER A 61 -1.52 20.85 -1.76
C SER A 61 -2.52 22.00 -1.88
N ARG A 62 -2.35 23.11 -1.13
CA ARG A 62 -3.16 24.33 -1.25
C ARG A 62 -2.49 25.40 -2.11
N VAL A 63 -1.20 25.25 -2.43
CA VAL A 63 -0.45 26.25 -3.20
C VAL A 63 -1.02 26.34 -4.62
N GLY A 64 -1.53 27.51 -5.01
CA GLY A 64 -2.10 27.72 -6.34
C GLY A 64 -3.61 27.47 -6.47
N HIS A 65 -4.28 27.11 -5.38
CA HIS A 65 -5.74 26.96 -5.32
C HIS A 65 -6.39 28.08 -4.47
N GLU A 66 -7.46 28.69 -4.97
CA GLU A 66 -8.19 29.78 -4.28
C GLU A 66 -9.12 29.28 -3.15
N ASP A 67 -9.36 27.96 -3.08
CA ASP A 67 -10.25 27.27 -2.11
C ASP A 67 -9.47 26.17 -1.34
N ASP A 68 -10.07 25.56 -0.30
CA ASP A 68 -9.59 24.35 0.43
C ASP A 68 -9.46 23.09 -0.45
N LYS A 69 -9.31 23.24 -1.78
CA LYS A 69 -9.06 22.13 -2.69
C LYS A 69 -7.63 21.65 -2.53
N THR A 70 -7.48 20.34 -2.42
CA THR A 70 -6.21 19.63 -2.45
C THR A 70 -5.78 19.39 -3.89
N ASP A 71 -4.47 19.44 -4.16
CA ASP A 71 -3.88 18.95 -5.42
C ASP A 71 -4.46 17.58 -5.80
N ASN A 72 -5.27 17.59 -6.84
CA ASN A 72 -5.79 16.38 -7.47
C ASN A 72 -4.92 16.06 -8.68
N LEU A 73 -4.09 15.02 -8.60
CA LEU A 73 -3.21 14.66 -9.72
C LEU A 73 -4.01 14.33 -10.99
N MET A 74 -5.27 13.88 -10.86
CA MET A 74 -6.11 13.62 -12.03
C MET A 74 -6.43 14.86 -12.87
N ASP A 75 -6.27 16.07 -12.33
CA ASP A 75 -6.46 17.32 -13.10
C ASP A 75 -5.39 17.49 -14.20
N TYR A 76 -4.24 16.83 -14.04
CA TYR A 76 -3.12 16.85 -14.97
C TYR A 76 -2.99 15.57 -15.80
N PHE A 77 -3.82 14.56 -15.53
CA PHE A 77 -3.76 13.29 -16.23
C PHE A 77 -4.16 13.47 -17.71
N ASP A 78 -3.29 13.05 -18.63
CA ASP A 78 -3.49 13.17 -20.08
C ASP A 78 -3.66 11.82 -20.80
N GLY A 79 -3.65 10.72 -20.07
CA GLY A 79 -3.84 9.37 -20.58
C GLY A 79 -5.29 9.02 -20.95
N SER A 80 -5.58 7.72 -20.92
CA SER A 80 -6.80 7.10 -21.43
C SER A 80 -8.09 7.70 -20.87
N ALA A 81 -9.06 7.94 -21.77
CA ALA A 81 -10.38 8.45 -21.39
C ALA A 81 -11.11 7.54 -20.38
N ALA A 82 -10.90 6.23 -20.47
CA ALA A 82 -11.50 5.26 -19.55
C ALA A 82 -11.07 5.52 -18.08
N ILE A 83 -9.79 5.85 -17.86
CA ILE A 83 -9.26 6.19 -16.54
C ILE A 83 -9.87 7.53 -16.07
N LYS A 84 -9.96 8.54 -16.94
CA LYS A 84 -10.59 9.83 -16.62
C LYS A 84 -12.06 9.72 -16.22
N GLU A 85 -12.77 8.77 -16.82
CA GLU A 85 -14.17 8.53 -16.50
C GLU A 85 -14.35 7.81 -15.15
N LYS A 86 -13.44 6.87 -14.83
CA LYS A 86 -13.49 6.01 -13.65
C LYS A 86 -12.84 6.62 -12.40
N VAL A 87 -11.73 7.34 -12.54
CA VAL A 87 -10.98 7.94 -11.43
C VAL A 87 -11.47 9.36 -11.20
N LEU A 88 -12.05 9.60 -10.02
CA LEU A 88 -12.53 10.91 -9.59
C LEU A 88 -11.41 11.78 -9.05
N SER A 89 -10.53 11.20 -8.23
CA SER A 89 -9.40 11.91 -7.66
C SER A 89 -8.22 10.99 -7.37
N ALA A 90 -7.02 11.57 -7.37
CA ALA A 90 -5.78 10.96 -6.94
C ALA A 90 -5.01 11.98 -6.11
N VAL A 91 -5.03 11.81 -4.79
CA VAL A 91 -4.48 12.79 -3.85
C VAL A 91 -3.26 12.20 -3.11
N PRO A 92 -2.07 12.83 -3.20
CA PRO A 92 -0.89 12.43 -2.43
C PRO A 92 -1.10 12.58 -0.93
N SER A 93 -0.49 11.68 -0.16
CA SER A 93 -0.60 11.56 1.28
C SER A 93 0.50 10.64 1.83
N VAL A 94 0.47 10.35 3.12
CA VAL A 94 1.31 9.32 3.75
C VAL A 94 0.48 8.42 4.64
N LYS A 95 0.90 7.15 4.75
CA LYS A 95 0.21 6.15 5.57
C LYS A 95 1.20 5.27 6.31
N GLU A 96 1.01 5.13 7.63
CA GLU A 96 1.72 4.15 8.43
C GLU A 96 1.10 2.77 8.22
N ALA A 97 1.92 1.76 7.93
CA ALA A 97 1.51 0.37 7.86
C ALA A 97 2.64 -0.54 8.32
N ASP A 98 2.32 -1.56 9.13
CA ASP A 98 3.29 -2.58 9.56
C ASP A 98 4.60 -2.00 10.19
N GLY A 99 4.53 -0.81 10.82
CA GLY A 99 5.67 -0.14 11.46
C GLY A 99 6.60 0.60 10.49
N VAL A 100 6.11 0.95 9.30
CA VAL A 100 6.80 1.73 8.28
C VAL A 100 5.86 2.82 7.76
N LEU A 101 6.35 4.04 7.57
CA LEU A 101 5.63 5.11 6.88
C LEU A 101 5.83 4.99 5.36
N TYR A 102 4.73 5.00 4.63
CA TYR A 102 4.70 4.93 3.17
C TYR A 102 4.19 6.23 2.57
N GLY A 103 4.67 6.55 1.36
CA GLY A 103 3.97 7.45 0.47
C GLY A 103 2.64 6.81 0.09
N CYS A 104 1.58 7.59 -0.02
CA CYS A 104 0.24 7.08 -0.27
C CYS A 104 -0.46 7.96 -1.29
N THR A 105 -1.02 7.37 -2.34
CA THR A 105 -2.00 8.04 -3.19
C THR A 105 -3.39 7.52 -2.84
N ILE A 106 -4.24 8.42 -2.35
CA ILE A 106 -5.65 8.13 -2.09
C ILE A 106 -6.41 8.32 -3.39
N LEU A 107 -6.89 7.21 -3.95
CA LEU A 107 -7.73 7.18 -5.14
C LEU A 107 -9.20 7.14 -4.75
N GLU A 108 -10.00 8.03 -5.34
CA GLU A 108 -11.45 7.93 -5.34
C GLU A 108 -11.91 7.49 -6.73
N LEU A 109 -12.65 6.40 -6.81
CA LEU A 109 -13.09 5.78 -8.07
C LEU A 109 -14.61 5.64 -8.12
N LYS A 110 -15.19 5.76 -9.31
CA LYS A 110 -16.56 5.32 -9.59
C LYS A 110 -16.64 3.80 -9.75
N GLU A 111 -15.63 3.23 -10.37
CA GLU A 111 -15.55 1.81 -10.73
C GLU A 111 -14.11 1.33 -10.60
N TYR A 112 -13.92 0.02 -10.41
CA TYR A 112 -12.58 -0.56 -10.39
C TYR A 112 -11.88 -0.39 -11.74
N LEU A 113 -10.57 -0.17 -11.69
CA LEU A 113 -9.72 -0.13 -12.87
C LEU A 113 -9.35 -1.54 -13.30
N GLU A 114 -9.35 -1.77 -14.61
CA GLU A 114 -8.79 -2.94 -15.23
C GLU A 114 -7.25 -2.95 -15.07
N THR A 115 -6.61 -4.09 -15.31
CA THR A 115 -5.16 -4.23 -15.10
C THR A 115 -4.35 -3.25 -15.96
N GLU A 116 -4.74 -3.08 -17.23
CA GLU A 116 -4.07 -2.15 -18.15
C GLU A 116 -4.28 -0.69 -17.72
N GLU A 117 -5.48 -0.36 -17.24
CA GLU A 117 -5.83 0.98 -16.76
C GLU A 117 -5.08 1.33 -15.46
N LEU A 118 -4.97 0.37 -14.53
CA LEU A 118 -4.22 0.55 -13.30
C LEU A 118 -2.71 0.68 -13.59
N SER A 119 -2.18 -0.10 -14.52
CA SER A 119 -0.77 0.00 -14.94
C SER A 119 -0.47 1.39 -15.49
N GLU A 120 -1.31 1.88 -16.40
CA GLU A 120 -1.17 3.23 -16.97
C GLU A 120 -1.27 4.31 -15.88
N LEU A 121 -2.22 4.18 -14.95
CA LEU A 121 -2.33 5.12 -13.82
C LEU A 121 -1.09 5.06 -12.91
N CYS A 122 -0.56 3.88 -12.61
CA CYS A 122 0.67 3.74 -11.82
C CYS A 122 1.89 4.32 -12.54
N GLU A 123 2.02 4.14 -13.85
CA GLU A 123 3.06 4.77 -14.66
C GLU A 123 2.97 6.30 -14.58
N TYR A 124 1.76 6.85 -14.71
CA TYR A 124 1.51 8.27 -14.54
C TYR A 124 1.88 8.77 -13.13
N LEU A 125 1.41 8.09 -12.08
CA LEU A 125 1.70 8.45 -10.69
C LEU A 125 3.19 8.36 -10.38
N THR A 126 3.90 7.38 -10.97
CA THR A 126 5.36 7.29 -10.88
C THR A 126 6.01 8.54 -11.46
N GLY A 127 5.57 8.98 -12.64
CA GLY A 127 6.03 10.23 -13.26
C GLY A 127 5.76 11.46 -12.39
N GLN A 128 4.56 11.54 -11.81
CA GLN A 128 4.22 12.62 -10.87
C GLN A 128 5.11 12.61 -9.63
N TYR A 129 5.47 11.45 -9.10
CA TYR A 129 6.35 11.37 -7.93
C TYR A 129 7.83 11.63 -8.29
N SER A 130 8.27 11.33 -9.51
CA SER A 130 9.68 11.48 -9.90
C SER A 130 10.07 12.86 -10.40
N ASP A 131 9.21 13.52 -11.20
CA ASP A 131 9.54 14.74 -11.98
C ASP A 131 8.38 15.75 -11.98
N GLY A 132 7.32 15.47 -11.22
CA GLY A 132 6.13 16.31 -11.13
C GLY A 132 5.94 16.82 -9.71
N TRP A 133 4.78 16.47 -9.14
CA TRP A 133 4.41 16.83 -7.77
C TRP A 133 5.47 16.42 -6.73
N GLY A 134 6.04 15.21 -6.84
CA GLY A 134 6.99 14.68 -5.85
C GLY A 134 8.32 15.41 -5.83
N GLU A 135 8.86 15.77 -7.00
CA GLU A 135 10.08 16.58 -7.10
C GLU A 135 9.86 17.97 -6.50
N GLY A 136 8.71 18.59 -6.78
CA GLY A 136 8.34 19.88 -6.20
C GLY A 136 8.16 19.82 -4.68
N PHE A 137 7.61 18.72 -4.18
CA PHE A 137 7.43 18.48 -2.75
C PHE A 137 8.75 18.18 -2.03
N GLU A 138 9.69 17.48 -2.66
CA GLU A 138 11.02 17.18 -2.10
C GLU A 138 11.79 18.46 -1.75
N GLN A 139 11.54 19.56 -2.47
CA GLN A 139 12.12 20.89 -2.20
C GLN A 139 11.43 21.64 -1.05
N GLN A 140 10.42 21.05 -0.42
CA GLN A 140 9.72 21.63 0.71
C GLN A 140 10.33 21.15 2.02
N GLU A 141 11.37 21.85 2.49
CA GLU A 141 11.98 21.62 3.79
C GLU A 141 10.93 21.69 4.91
N ILE A 142 10.92 20.66 5.76
CA ILE A 142 10.01 20.53 6.90
C ILE A 142 10.81 20.81 8.17
N PRO A 143 10.58 21.94 8.85
CA PRO A 143 11.23 22.20 10.14
C PRO A 143 10.75 21.18 11.17
N VAL A 144 11.68 20.43 11.76
CA VAL A 144 11.40 19.43 12.79
C VAL A 144 12.31 19.67 14.00
N GLU A 145 12.10 18.93 15.09
CA GLU A 145 13.00 19.02 16.24
C GLU A 145 14.43 18.61 15.83
N GLY A 146 15.39 19.51 16.04
CA GLY A 146 16.81 19.25 15.81
C GLY A 146 17.31 19.51 14.38
N GLY A 147 16.45 19.87 13.43
CA GLY A 147 16.87 20.04 12.04
C GLY A 147 15.73 20.30 11.06
N GLU A 148 16.03 20.08 9.79
CA GLU A 148 15.09 20.16 8.68
C GLU A 148 15.00 18.79 8.00
N LEU A 149 13.80 18.41 7.56
CA LEU A 149 13.54 17.14 6.90
C LEU A 149 13.03 17.38 5.48
N CYS A 150 13.69 16.77 4.50
CA CYS A 150 13.20 16.69 3.13
C CYS A 150 12.66 15.27 2.88
N VAL A 151 11.47 15.15 2.29
CA VAL A 151 10.79 13.86 2.08
C VAL A 151 10.73 13.51 0.61
N HIS A 152 11.09 12.26 0.31
CA HIS A 152 11.27 11.74 -1.04
C HIS A 152 10.20 10.68 -1.33
N PHE A 153 9.25 11.03 -2.20
CA PHE A 153 8.18 10.13 -2.64
C PHE A 153 8.63 9.16 -3.73
N TRP A 154 9.77 9.40 -4.39
CA TRP A 154 10.27 8.57 -5.46
C TRP A 154 11.76 8.29 -5.30
N ARG A 155 12.16 7.05 -5.61
CA ARG A 155 13.57 6.61 -5.68
C ARG A 155 13.75 5.70 -6.90
N PRO A 156 14.92 5.72 -7.56
CA PRO A 156 15.17 4.91 -8.76
C PRO A 156 15.29 3.40 -8.49
N MET A 157 15.42 2.99 -7.22
CA MET A 157 15.60 1.59 -6.81
C MET A 157 14.48 1.20 -5.84
N ASP A 158 13.91 0.01 -6.03
CA ASP A 158 12.85 -0.59 -5.20
C ASP A 158 11.50 0.16 -5.15
N PHE A 159 11.18 0.97 -6.18
CA PHE A 159 9.89 1.66 -6.28
C PHE A 159 8.81 0.77 -6.92
N GLU A 160 7.85 0.33 -6.11
CA GLU A 160 6.67 -0.40 -6.56
C GLU A 160 5.43 0.02 -5.76
N PHE A 161 4.29 0.11 -6.43
CA PHE A 161 3.01 0.36 -5.75
C PHE A 161 2.50 -0.88 -5.04
N GLN A 162 1.97 -0.67 -3.84
CA GLN A 162 1.33 -1.70 -3.01
C GLN A 162 -0.03 -1.19 -2.57
N GLN A 163 -1.11 -1.91 -2.85
CA GLN A 163 -2.41 -1.50 -2.31
C GLN A 163 -2.45 -1.68 -0.78
N ALA A 164 -2.87 -0.65 -0.05
CA ALA A 164 -2.98 -0.75 1.41
C ALA A 164 -3.97 -1.86 1.80
N LYS A 165 -3.61 -2.66 2.80
CA LYS A 165 -4.55 -3.59 3.43
C LYS A 165 -5.61 -2.75 4.16
N PRO A 166 -6.92 -3.07 4.07
CA PRO A 166 -7.94 -2.33 4.81
C PRO A 166 -7.67 -2.46 6.31
N GLU A 167 -7.42 -1.33 6.97
CA GLU A 167 -7.19 -1.29 8.41
C GLU A 167 -8.51 -1.55 9.15
N VAL A 168 -8.65 -2.76 9.69
CA VAL A 168 -9.73 -3.07 10.63
C VAL A 168 -9.34 -2.43 11.97
N SER A 169 -10.00 -1.33 12.30
CA SER A 169 -9.92 -0.68 13.60
C SER A 169 -10.10 -1.73 14.71
N LYS A 170 -9.06 -1.90 15.53
CA LYS A 170 -9.03 -2.85 16.64
C LYS A 170 -9.84 -2.29 17.80
N GLU A 171 -11.16 -2.46 17.77
CA GLU A 171 -11.95 -2.50 19.00
C GLU A 171 -12.34 -3.94 19.34
N LYS A 172 -11.71 -4.42 20.41
CA LYS A 172 -11.92 -5.64 21.21
C LYS A 172 -13.08 -6.55 20.78
N SER A 173 -12.78 -7.82 20.56
CA SER A 173 -13.64 -8.92 21.03
C SER A 173 -12.84 -10.21 21.17
N GLU A 174 -12.50 -10.54 22.41
CA GLU A 174 -12.20 -11.90 22.85
C GLU A 174 -13.45 -12.79 22.60
N LYS A 175 -13.31 -13.88 21.85
CA LYS A 175 -13.61 -15.27 22.28
C LYS A 175 -13.84 -16.24 21.12
N GLN A 176 -13.05 -17.30 21.19
CA GLN A 176 -13.39 -18.71 21.00
C GLN A 176 -13.55 -19.29 19.58
N GLU A 177 -12.52 -20.10 19.29
CA GLU A 177 -12.44 -21.23 18.38
C GLU A 177 -13.69 -22.09 18.22
N ASN A 178 -13.89 -22.61 17.01
CA ASN A 178 -14.09 -24.05 16.79
C ASN A 178 -13.68 -24.44 15.36
N GLN A 179 -12.70 -25.34 15.26
CA GLN A 179 -12.33 -26.07 14.06
C GLN A 179 -13.32 -27.22 13.81
N ALA A 180 -13.72 -27.45 12.56
CA ALA A 180 -14.05 -28.79 12.07
C ALA A 180 -13.99 -28.83 10.53
N ASN A 181 -13.07 -29.68 10.03
CA ASN A 181 -12.93 -30.16 8.65
C ASN A 181 -12.35 -29.19 7.58
N VAL A 182 -11.08 -28.79 7.75
CA VAL A 182 -10.28 -28.18 6.67
C VAL A 182 -9.46 -29.29 6.00
N PRO A 183 -9.60 -29.52 4.67
CA PRO A 183 -8.72 -30.42 3.93
C PRO A 183 -7.26 -30.01 4.15
N LYS A 184 -6.35 -30.95 4.38
CA LYS A 184 -4.91 -30.65 4.47
C LYS A 184 -4.48 -29.94 3.19
N ARG A 185 -4.20 -28.63 3.29
CA ARG A 185 -3.69 -27.82 2.20
C ARG A 185 -2.20 -28.11 2.05
N PRO A 186 -1.74 -28.65 0.91
CA PRO A 186 -0.32 -28.90 0.71
C PRO A 186 0.44 -27.57 0.57
N LYS A 187 1.70 -27.55 1.02
CA LYS A 187 2.52 -26.34 1.05
C LYS A 187 3.12 -26.02 -0.31
N MET A 188 3.01 -24.77 -0.75
CA MET A 188 3.50 -24.29 -2.03
C MET A 188 4.34 -23.01 -1.86
N GLN A 189 5.60 -23.06 -2.30
CA GLN A 189 6.51 -21.91 -2.26
C GLN A 189 6.24 -20.94 -3.42
N LEU A 190 5.99 -19.67 -3.11
CA LEU A 190 5.77 -18.62 -4.11
C LEU A 190 6.99 -17.72 -4.33
N VAL A 191 7.82 -17.53 -3.31
CA VAL A 191 9.00 -16.65 -3.37
C VAL A 191 10.03 -17.18 -4.37
N GLY A 192 10.57 -16.29 -5.22
CA GLY A 192 11.59 -16.62 -6.22
C GLY A 192 11.09 -17.46 -7.41
N GLN A 193 9.78 -17.42 -7.68
CA GLN A 193 9.12 -18.15 -8.77
C GLN A 193 8.29 -17.19 -9.62
N ASP A 194 7.93 -17.63 -10.84
CA ASP A 194 7.10 -16.84 -11.75
C ASP A 194 5.75 -16.50 -11.10
N GLY A 195 5.49 -15.19 -10.98
CA GLY A 195 4.29 -14.61 -10.39
C GLY A 195 3.07 -14.66 -11.31
N ASN A 196 3.18 -15.14 -12.55
CA ASN A 196 2.03 -15.30 -13.43
C ASN A 196 1.00 -16.28 -12.83
N VAL A 197 -0.28 -15.88 -12.77
CA VAL A 197 -1.36 -16.68 -12.19
C VAL A 197 -1.53 -18.05 -12.85
N PHE A 198 -1.26 -18.17 -14.16
CA PHE A 198 -1.31 -19.45 -14.86
C PHE A 198 -0.17 -20.37 -14.44
N SER A 199 1.02 -19.81 -14.19
CA SER A 199 2.17 -20.52 -13.63
C SER A 199 1.90 -20.97 -12.19
N ILE A 200 1.30 -20.11 -11.36
CA ILE A 200 0.88 -20.42 -9.98
C ILE A 200 -0.20 -21.50 -9.97
N LEU A 201 -1.23 -21.37 -10.82
CA LEU A 201 -2.31 -22.34 -10.98
C LEU A 201 -1.80 -23.71 -11.42
N ALA A 202 -0.90 -23.76 -12.40
CA ALA A 202 -0.32 -25.00 -12.90
C ALA A 202 0.46 -25.75 -11.80
N ARG A 203 1.22 -25.00 -10.98
CA ARG A 203 1.95 -25.54 -9.83
C ARG A 203 1.02 -26.05 -8.74
N ALA A 204 -0.01 -25.28 -8.39
CA ALA A 204 -1.02 -25.69 -7.40
C ALA A 204 -1.78 -26.94 -7.86
N ASN A 205 -2.17 -27.00 -9.14
CA ASN A 205 -2.83 -28.19 -9.71
C ASN A 205 -1.94 -29.43 -9.64
N LYS A 206 -0.67 -29.33 -10.04
CA LYS A 206 0.29 -30.43 -9.96
C LYS A 206 0.46 -30.91 -8.52
N LEU A 207 0.61 -29.97 -7.58
CA LEU A 207 0.78 -30.26 -6.17
C LEU A 207 -0.44 -30.99 -5.57
N LEU A 208 -1.66 -30.57 -5.92
CA LEU A 208 -2.89 -31.23 -5.47
C LEU A 208 -3.02 -32.64 -6.06
N GLN A 209 -2.66 -32.85 -7.32
CA GLN A 209 -2.67 -34.18 -7.95
C GLN A 209 -1.66 -35.13 -7.29
N GLU A 210 -0.45 -34.67 -7.00
CA GLU A 210 0.59 -35.44 -6.29
C GLU A 210 0.15 -35.83 -4.86
N ASN A 211 -0.75 -35.05 -4.24
CA ASN A 211 -1.34 -35.33 -2.94
C ASN A 211 -2.65 -36.15 -3.02
N GLY A 212 -3.04 -36.64 -4.21
CA GLY A 212 -4.26 -37.41 -4.42
C GLY A 212 -5.55 -36.58 -4.31
N GLN A 213 -5.47 -35.26 -4.40
CA GLN A 213 -6.59 -34.30 -4.28
C GLN A 213 -7.11 -33.87 -5.66
N GLU A 214 -7.26 -34.82 -6.61
CA GLU A 214 -7.73 -34.52 -7.97
C GLU A 214 -9.09 -33.79 -8.03
N PRO A 215 -10.10 -34.09 -7.20
CA PRO A 215 -11.37 -33.36 -7.23
C PRO A 215 -11.21 -31.88 -6.86
N ALA A 216 -10.38 -31.59 -5.85
CA ALA A 216 -10.09 -30.23 -5.41
C ALA A 216 -9.31 -29.44 -6.46
N ALA A 217 -8.39 -30.10 -7.17
CA ALA A 217 -7.64 -29.49 -8.27
C ALA A 217 -8.56 -29.06 -9.44
N LYS A 218 -9.53 -29.91 -9.80
CA LYS A 218 -10.52 -29.60 -10.84
C LYS A 218 -11.44 -28.44 -10.43
N GLU A 219 -11.88 -28.43 -9.18
CA GLU A 219 -12.70 -27.35 -8.64
C GLU A 219 -11.94 -26.01 -8.61
N MET A 220 -10.68 -26.02 -8.15
CA MET A 220 -9.80 -24.87 -8.13
C MET A 220 -9.65 -24.26 -9.54
N ILE A 221 -9.34 -25.08 -10.55
CA ILE A 221 -9.21 -24.60 -11.94
C ILE A 221 -10.52 -23.99 -12.44
N ALA A 222 -11.66 -24.64 -12.19
CA ALA A 222 -12.96 -24.15 -12.64
C ALA A 222 -13.33 -22.80 -11.97
N ARG A 223 -12.93 -22.60 -10.71
CA ARG A 223 -13.14 -21.33 -10.00
C ARG A 223 -12.20 -20.23 -10.49
N VAL A 224 -10.92 -20.56 -10.76
CA VAL A 224 -9.95 -19.62 -11.33
C VAL A 224 -10.29 -19.25 -12.79
N GLN A 225 -10.88 -20.16 -13.57
CA GLN A 225 -11.35 -19.80 -14.93
C GLN A 225 -12.54 -18.83 -14.92
N LYS A 226 -13.25 -18.72 -13.78
CA LYS A 226 -14.35 -17.79 -13.57
C LYS A 226 -13.92 -16.53 -12.80
N SER A 227 -12.66 -16.43 -12.41
CA SER A 227 -12.17 -15.22 -11.76
C SER A 227 -11.92 -14.13 -12.79
N GLU A 228 -12.32 -12.93 -12.45
CA GLU A 228 -12.28 -11.76 -13.33
C GLU A 228 -10.94 -11.01 -13.21
N ASN A 229 -10.12 -11.32 -12.19
CA ASN A 229 -8.80 -10.73 -12.01
C ASN A 229 -7.79 -11.66 -11.32
N TYR A 230 -6.52 -11.25 -11.40
CA TYR A 230 -5.36 -11.95 -10.84
C TYR A 230 -5.50 -12.25 -9.33
N TYR A 231 -6.00 -11.30 -8.54
CA TYR A 231 -6.10 -11.44 -7.08
C TYR A 231 -7.22 -12.40 -6.66
N GLN A 232 -8.35 -12.38 -7.36
CA GLN A 232 -9.43 -13.33 -7.14
C GLN A 232 -8.97 -14.75 -7.47
N ALA A 233 -8.21 -14.92 -8.56
CA ALA A 233 -7.57 -16.19 -8.89
C ALA A 233 -6.59 -16.64 -7.80
N LEU A 234 -5.73 -15.74 -7.32
CA LEU A 234 -4.76 -16.03 -6.26
C LEU A 234 -5.45 -16.40 -4.93
N HIS A 235 -6.51 -15.68 -4.58
CA HIS A 235 -7.33 -15.97 -3.41
C HIS A 235 -7.94 -17.36 -3.51
N ILE A 236 -8.57 -17.69 -4.65
CA ILE A 236 -9.12 -19.02 -4.91
C ILE A 236 -8.01 -20.07 -4.76
N ILE A 237 -6.83 -19.88 -5.35
CA ILE A 237 -5.71 -20.83 -5.25
C ILE A 237 -5.29 -21.02 -3.78
N SER A 238 -5.21 -19.94 -3.00
CA SER A 238 -4.85 -19.96 -1.57
C SER A 238 -5.84 -20.73 -0.68
N GLU A 239 -7.08 -20.95 -1.16
CA GLU A 239 -8.05 -21.81 -0.46
C GLU A 239 -7.68 -23.30 -0.54
N TYR A 240 -6.91 -23.70 -1.56
CA TYR A 240 -6.56 -25.11 -1.81
C TYR A 240 -5.12 -25.45 -1.40
N VAL A 241 -4.19 -24.50 -1.53
CA VAL A 241 -2.78 -24.70 -1.19
C VAL A 241 -2.32 -23.71 -0.13
N GLU A 242 -1.47 -24.18 0.78
CA GLU A 242 -0.91 -23.34 1.84
C GLU A 242 0.37 -22.72 1.30
N THR A 243 0.38 -21.40 1.14
CA THR A 243 1.56 -20.65 0.74
C THR A 243 2.19 -20.01 1.96
N GLU A 244 3.44 -19.53 1.84
CA GLU A 244 4.05 -18.75 2.92
C GLU A 244 3.25 -17.47 3.26
N LEU A 245 2.30 -17.07 2.38
CA LEU A 245 1.34 -15.97 2.58
C LEU A 245 0.04 -16.41 3.30
N SER A 246 -0.19 -17.71 3.50
CA SER A 246 -1.46 -18.26 4.01
C SER A 246 -1.65 -18.13 5.53
N LYS A 247 -0.58 -17.84 6.29
CA LYS A 247 -0.66 -17.63 7.74
C LYS A 247 -1.41 -16.33 8.11
N ASP A 248 -1.50 -15.39 7.19
CA ASP A 248 -2.16 -14.10 7.40
C ASP A 248 -3.68 -14.16 7.14
N PHE A 249 -4.14 -15.06 6.26
CA PHE A 249 -5.57 -15.21 5.92
C PHE A 249 -6.39 -15.97 6.98
N GLN A 250 -5.77 -16.86 7.78
CA GLN A 250 -6.49 -17.69 8.78
C GLN A 250 -6.89 -16.93 10.06
N LYS A 251 -6.28 -15.76 10.34
CA LYS A 251 -6.69 -14.90 11.47
C LYS A 251 -8.02 -14.17 11.20
N ALA A 252 -8.41 -13.99 9.95
CA ALA A 252 -9.61 -13.23 9.56
C ALA A 252 -10.96 -13.96 9.74
N THR A 253 -10.97 -15.29 9.96
CA THR A 253 -12.20 -16.10 9.90
C THR A 253 -12.74 -16.60 11.25
N LYS A 254 -12.09 -16.32 12.39
CA LYS A 254 -12.48 -16.88 13.71
C LYS A 254 -13.54 -16.10 14.51
N THR A 255 -13.96 -14.88 14.14
CA THR A 255 -14.77 -14.01 15.03
C THR A 255 -16.30 -14.01 14.79
N GLN A 256 -16.85 -14.83 13.88
CA GLN A 256 -18.30 -14.88 13.66
C GLN A 256 -18.92 -16.26 13.99
N LYS A 257 -19.25 -16.53 15.27
CA LYS A 257 -20.48 -17.27 15.61
C LYS A 257 -20.89 -17.29 17.11
N LYS A 258 -22.13 -16.81 17.33
CA LYS A 258 -23.17 -17.12 18.36
C LYS A 258 -23.45 -15.97 19.33
N CYS A 259 -24.68 -15.69 19.76
CA CYS A 259 -26.06 -16.05 19.34
C CYS A 259 -26.97 -15.12 20.19
N GLY A 260 -28.14 -14.73 19.67
CA GLY A 260 -29.07 -13.85 20.38
C GLY A 260 -29.95 -14.51 21.44
N LYS A 261 -30.60 -13.61 22.20
CA LYS A 261 -31.78 -13.73 23.07
C LYS A 261 -31.70 -14.64 24.31
N GLU A 262 -31.85 -14.04 25.49
CA GLU A 262 -33.06 -14.19 26.31
C GLU A 262 -33.16 -13.15 27.45
N GLU A 263 -34.39 -12.70 27.68
CA GLU A 263 -34.87 -11.71 28.63
C GLU A 263 -35.03 -12.25 30.07
N CYS A 264 -35.10 -11.30 31.01
CA CYS A 264 -35.91 -11.29 32.23
C CYS A 264 -35.77 -12.47 33.22
N ARG A 265 -35.16 -12.19 34.39
CA ARG A 265 -35.90 -11.75 35.60
C ARG A 265 -34.93 -11.31 36.70
#